data_AF-A0A3D1INZ4-F1
#
_entry.id   AF-A0A3D1INZ4-F1
#
_cell.length_a   1.000
_cell.length_b   1.000
_cell.length_c   1.000
_cell.angle_alpha   90.00
_cell.angle_beta   90.00
_cell.angle_gamma   90.00
#
_symmetry.space_group_name_H-M   'P 1'
#
loop_
_entity.id
_entity.type
_entity.pdbx_description
1 polymer ?
#
loop_
_entity_poly.entity_id
_entity_poly.type
_entity_poly.pdbx_seq_one_letter_code
_entity_poly.pdbx_strand_id
1 'polypeptide(L)'
;DHTPPDRLEPGRRLVAATKDPVIRELVAATLDILEQDTKQVLDQTHIARDIAARTSAGDWFATTELREIKADAEFFLRTYKHQREELKGLKSALEGDG
;
A
#
# COMPACT_ATOMS: atom_id res chain seq x y z
N ASP A 1 12.28 4.76 17.66
CA ASP A 1 11.96 3.52 16.92
C ASP A 1 10.47 3.36 16.74
N HIS A 2 9.94 3.81 15.60
CA HIS A 2 8.58 3.50 15.16
C HIS A 2 8.66 2.90 13.76
N THR A 3 9.27 1.72 13.65
CA THR A 3 9.12 0.91 12.44
C THR A 3 7.65 0.49 12.41
N PRO A 4 6.89 0.82 11.35
CA PRO A 4 5.51 0.35 11.22
C PRO A 4 5.50 -1.17 11.36
N PRO A 5 4.52 -1.75 12.08
CA PRO A 5 4.42 -3.20 12.19
C PRO A 5 4.34 -3.80 10.79
N ASP A 6 5.08 -4.88 10.58
CA ASP A 6 5.07 -5.62 9.31
C ASP A 6 3.68 -6.21 9.09
N ARG A 7 2.88 -5.53 8.26
CA ARG A 7 1.48 -5.89 8.02
C ARG A 7 1.32 -7.06 7.05
N LEU A 8 2.36 -7.39 6.28
CA LEU A 8 2.30 -8.45 5.28
C LEU A 8 2.89 -9.77 5.77
N GLU A 9 3.50 -9.79 6.94
CA GLU A 9 4.02 -11.03 7.53
C GLU A 9 2.98 -12.17 7.64
N PRO A 10 1.72 -11.93 8.07
CA PRO A 10 0.71 -12.98 8.04
C PRO A 10 0.51 -13.57 6.64
N GLY A 11 0.58 -12.74 5.60
CA GLY A 11 0.49 -13.17 4.20
C GLY A 11 1.70 -14.00 3.78
N ARG A 12 2.93 -13.57 4.12
CA ARG A 12 4.17 -14.35 3.89
C ARG A 12 4.08 -15.73 4.51
N ARG A 13 3.69 -15.82 5.79
CA ARG A 13 3.52 -17.10 6.49
C ARG A 13 2.47 -17.98 5.85
N LEU A 14 1.37 -17.40 5.38
CA LEU A 14 0.28 -18.13 4.73
C LEU A 14 0.74 -18.71 3.38
N VAL A 15 1.43 -17.91 2.57
CA VAL A 15 2.03 -18.37 1.30
C VAL A 15 3.02 -19.52 1.54
N ALA A 16 3.91 -19.38 2.52
CA ALA A 16 4.92 -20.39 2.83
C ALA A 16 4.32 -21.71 3.39
N ALA A 17 3.22 -21.63 4.13
CA ALA A 17 2.60 -22.80 4.76
C ALA A 17 1.65 -23.58 3.83
N THR A 18 1.16 -22.95 2.76
CA THR A 18 0.08 -23.51 1.94
C THR A 18 0.61 -24.32 0.76
N LYS A 19 0.30 -25.62 0.76
CA LYS A 19 0.60 -26.54 -0.36
C LYS A 19 -0.65 -26.99 -1.13
N ASP A 20 -1.83 -26.78 -0.56
CA ASP A 20 -3.09 -27.13 -1.19
C ASP A 20 -3.38 -26.20 -2.38
N PRO A 21 -3.65 -26.71 -3.59
CA PRO A 21 -3.88 -25.89 -4.77
C PRO A 21 -5.09 -24.95 -4.66
N VAL A 22 -6.19 -25.41 -4.05
CA VAL A 22 -7.42 -24.61 -3.90
C VAL A 22 -7.18 -23.48 -2.91
N ILE A 23 -6.50 -23.77 -1.79
CA ILE A 23 -6.13 -22.73 -0.82
C ILE A 23 -5.15 -21.74 -1.45
N ARG A 24 -4.19 -22.19 -2.27
CA ARG A 24 -3.28 -21.30 -3.01
C ARG A 24 -4.02 -20.35 -3.94
N GLU A 25 -5.02 -20.83 -4.70
CA GLU A 25 -5.87 -19.99 -5.54
C GLU A 25 -6.64 -18.94 -4.72
N LEU A 26 -7.20 -19.33 -3.57
CA LEU A 26 -7.90 -18.41 -2.67
C LEU A 26 -6.96 -17.35 -2.07
N VAL A 27 -5.74 -17.74 -1.70
CA VAL A 27 -4.73 -16.80 -1.21
C VAL A 27 -4.30 -15.85 -2.32
N ALA A 28 -4.08 -16.34 -3.54
CA ALA A 28 -3.75 -15.50 -4.69
C ALA A 28 -4.87 -14.48 -4.98
N ALA A 29 -6.14 -14.92 -4.99
CA ALA A 29 -7.28 -14.03 -5.18
C ALA A 29 -7.40 -12.97 -4.07
N THR A 30 -7.07 -13.34 -2.82
CA THR A 30 -7.04 -12.40 -1.69
C THR A 30 -5.93 -11.36 -1.86
N LEU A 31 -4.73 -11.79 -2.26
CA LEU A 31 -3.62 -10.87 -2.53
C LEU A 31 -3.93 -9.92 -3.69
N ASP A 32 -4.68 -10.36 -4.70
CA ASP A 32 -5.14 -9.51 -5.80
C ASP A 32 -6.08 -8.40 -5.32
N ILE A 33 -7.04 -8.72 -4.45
CA ILE A 33 -7.91 -7.72 -3.85
C ILE A 33 -7.08 -6.71 -3.04
N LEU A 34 -6.13 -7.19 -2.23
CA LEU A 34 -5.26 -6.33 -1.44
C LEU A 34 -4.38 -5.43 -2.32
N GLU A 35 -3.89 -5.91 -3.47
CA GLU A 35 -3.13 -5.08 -4.40
C GLU A 35 -4.02 -3.99 -5.02
N GLN A 36 -5.25 -4.33 -5.41
CA GLN A 36 -6.23 -3.38 -5.96
C GLN A 36 -6.59 -2.30 -4.95
N ASP A 37 -6.91 -2.68 -3.71
CA ASP A 37 -7.22 -1.74 -2.63
C ASP A 37 -6.01 -0.84 -2.32
N THR A 38 -4.81 -1.42 -2.26
CA THR A 38 -3.57 -0.65 -2.07
C THR A 38 -3.34 0.36 -3.19
N LYS A 39 -3.61 -0.04 -4.44
CA LYS A 39 -3.55 0.86 -5.59
C LYS A 39 -4.56 1.99 -5.46
N GLN A 40 -5.79 1.71 -5.05
CA GLN A 40 -6.82 2.74 -4.86
C GLN A 40 -6.41 3.75 -3.78
N VAL A 41 -5.84 3.30 -2.66
CA VAL A 41 -5.33 4.18 -1.60
C VAL A 41 -4.20 5.06 -2.12
N LEU A 42 -3.28 4.52 -2.92
CA LEU A 42 -2.20 5.30 -3.55
C LEU A 42 -2.75 6.38 -4.49
N ASP A 43 -3.72 6.02 -5.34
CA ASP A 43 -4.34 6.94 -6.28
C ASP A 43 -5.07 8.08 -5.54
N GLN A 44 -5.81 7.76 -4.47
CA GLN A 44 -6.47 8.75 -3.60
C GLN A 44 -5.45 9.65 -2.87
N THR A 45 -4.34 9.08 -2.41
CA THR A 45 -3.28 9.85 -1.73
C THR A 45 -2.63 10.84 -2.70
N HIS A 46 -2.42 10.44 -3.96
CA HIS A 46 -1.94 11.33 -5.01
C HIS A 46 -2.90 12.50 -5.25
N ILE A 47 -4.20 12.24 -5.33
CA ILE A 47 -5.23 13.29 -5.48
C ILE A 47 -5.20 14.25 -4.28
N ALA A 48 -5.16 13.73 -3.05
CA ALA A 48 -5.12 14.55 -1.84
C ALA A 48 -3.88 15.47 -1.81
N ARG A 49 -2.70 14.92 -2.16
CA ARG A 49 -1.45 15.69 -2.26
C ARG A 49 -1.55 16.79 -3.30
N ASP A 50 -2.09 16.49 -4.47
CA ASP A 50 -2.19 17.44 -5.57
C ASP A 50 -3.21 18.56 -5.26
N ILE A 51 -4.32 18.23 -4.58
CA ILE A 51 -5.24 19.23 -4.03
C ILE A 51 -4.51 20.13 -3.02
N ALA A 52 -3.81 19.55 -2.04
CA ALA A 52 -3.07 20.32 -1.04
C ALA A 52 -1.99 21.22 -1.67
N ALA A 53 -1.32 20.75 -2.72
CA ALA A 53 -0.35 21.54 -3.47
C ALA A 53 -1.02 22.74 -4.19
N ARG A 54 -2.14 22.50 -4.88
CA ARG A 54 -2.90 23.57 -5.56
C ARG A 54 -3.47 24.58 -4.58
N THR A 55 -4.01 24.15 -3.45
CA THR A 55 -4.51 25.04 -2.39
C THR A 55 -3.37 25.86 -1.81
N SER A 56 -2.20 25.25 -1.53
CA SER A 56 -1.05 25.98 -1.01
C SER A 56 -0.50 27.04 -1.97
N ALA A 57 -0.67 26.87 -3.28
CA ALA A 57 -0.26 27.87 -4.28
C ALA A 57 -1.16 29.12 -4.26
N GLY A 58 -2.39 29.00 -3.75
CA GLY A 58 -3.32 30.12 -3.51
C GLY A 58 -3.37 30.59 -2.06
N ASP A 59 -2.77 29.86 -1.12
CA ASP A 59 -2.78 30.15 0.31
C ASP A 59 -1.53 30.98 0.70
N TRP A 60 -1.72 32.29 0.83
CA TRP A 60 -0.65 33.25 1.18
C TRP A 60 -0.17 33.09 2.64
N PHE A 61 -0.94 32.39 3.49
CA PHE A 61 -0.67 32.26 4.93
C PHE A 61 -0.03 30.92 5.34
N ALA A 62 0.22 30.01 4.39
CA ALA A 62 0.90 28.73 4.62
C ALA A 62 0.37 27.97 5.86
N THR A 63 -0.92 27.65 5.84
CA THR A 63 -1.63 26.99 6.95
C THR A 63 -0.98 25.67 7.38
N THR A 64 -0.94 25.42 8.70
CA THR A 64 -0.34 24.22 9.29
C THR A 64 -1.03 22.93 8.81
N GLU A 65 -2.35 22.95 8.61
CA GLU A 65 -3.13 21.80 8.13
C GLU A 65 -2.69 21.33 6.73
N LEU A 66 -2.41 22.25 5.80
CA LEU A 66 -1.91 21.88 4.46
C LEU A 66 -0.51 21.26 4.52
N ARG A 67 0.32 21.66 5.50
CA ARG A 67 1.64 21.06 5.71
C ARG A 67 1.51 19.63 6.24
N GLU A 68 0.62 19.41 7.19
CA GLU A 68 0.33 18.08 7.75
C GLU A 68 -0.24 17.14 6.69
N ILE A 69 -1.22 17.58 5.89
CA ILE A 69 -1.78 16.77 4.80
C ILE A 69 -0.70 16.35 3.78
N LYS A 70 0.24 17.24 3.45
CA LYS A 70 1.35 16.88 2.55
C LYS A 70 2.29 15.86 3.18
N ALA A 71 2.65 16.04 4.46
CA ALA A 71 3.52 15.12 5.18
C ALA A 71 2.88 13.72 5.31
N ASP A 72 1.59 13.67 5.63
CA ASP A 72 0.82 12.43 5.71
C ASP A 72 0.72 11.75 4.34
N ALA A 73 0.42 12.52 3.29
CA ALA A 73 0.37 11.99 1.93
C ALA A 73 1.72 11.42 1.49
N GLU A 74 2.83 12.09 1.80
CA GLU A 74 4.16 11.56 1.52
C GLU A 74 4.47 10.27 2.29
N PHE A 75 4.08 10.21 3.57
CA PHE A 75 4.21 9.00 4.38
C PHE A 75 3.41 7.85 3.79
N PHE A 76 2.12 8.06 3.48
CA PHE A 76 1.26 7.04 2.88
C PHE A 76 1.79 6.58 1.52
N LEU A 77 2.20 7.50 0.65
CA LEU A 77 2.78 7.14 -0.64
C LEU A 77 4.01 6.24 -0.50
N ARG A 78 4.91 6.51 0.44
CA ARG A 78 6.09 5.66 0.67
C ARG A 78 5.68 4.28 1.20
N THR A 79 4.84 4.24 2.23
CA THR A 79 4.41 2.99 2.88
C THR A 79 3.63 2.09 1.92
N TYR A 80 2.61 2.62 1.27
CA TYR A 80 1.74 1.81 0.40
C TYR A 80 2.40 1.44 -0.94
N LYS A 81 3.37 2.22 -1.44
CA LYS A 81 4.19 1.79 -2.58
C LYS A 81 5.01 0.55 -2.23
N HIS A 82 5.64 0.55 -1.06
CA HIS A 82 6.41 -0.61 -0.60
C HIS A 82 5.51 -1.83 -0.43
N GLN A 83 4.38 -1.68 0.26
CA GLN A 83 3.42 -2.78 0.45
C GLN A 83 2.91 -3.34 -0.88
N ARG A 84 2.66 -2.50 -1.88
CA ARG A 84 2.25 -2.96 -3.21
C ARG A 84 3.30 -3.85 -3.87
N GLU A 85 4.57 -3.47 -3.81
CA GLU A 85 5.64 -4.28 -4.39
C GLU A 85 5.84 -5.60 -3.62
N GLU A 86 5.69 -5.59 -2.30
CA GLU A 86 5.70 -6.82 -1.49
C GLU A 86 4.52 -7.75 -1.85
N LEU A 87 3.31 -7.21 -2.06
CA LEU A 87 2.15 -8.00 -2.50
C LEU A 87 2.38 -8.67 -3.87
N LYS A 88 2.96 -7.95 -4.84
CA LYS A 88 3.36 -8.54 -6.13
C LYS A 88 4.40 -9.65 -5.95
N GLY A 89 5.36 -9.46 -5.05
CA GLY A 89 6.35 -10.48 -4.71
C GLY A 89 5.71 -11.74 -4.13
N LEU A 90 4.75 -11.57 -3.21
CA LEU A 90 3.98 -12.67 -2.63
C LEU A 90 3.16 -13.44 -3.67
N LYS A 91 2.51 -12.74 -4.59
CA LYS A 91 1.78 -13.35 -5.70
C LYS A 91 2.70 -14.15 -6.61
N SER A 92 3.84 -13.56 -6.99
CA SER A 92 4.84 -14.24 -7.82
C SER A 92 5.39 -15.50 -7.15
N ALA A 93 5.56 -15.49 -5.83
CA ALA A 93 5.99 -16.67 -5.06
C ALA A 93 4.94 -17.79 -5.06
N LEU A 94 3.65 -17.45 -5.03
CA LEU A 94 2.57 -18.43 -5.17
C LEU A 94 2.52 -19.07 -6.56
N GLU A 95 2.78 -18.28 -7.60
CA GLU A 95 2.75 -18.73 -9.01
C GLU A 95 4.03 -19.48 -9.43
N GLY A 96 5.17 -19.17 -8.80
CA GLY A 96 6.48 -19.74 -9.13
C GLY A 96 6.83 -21.07 -8.47
N ASP A 97 6.17 -21.43 -7.35
CA ASP A 97 6.35 -22.72 -6.65
C ASP A 97 5.36 -23.79 -7.16
N GLY A 98 5.18 -23.88 -8.47
CA GLY A 98 4.34 -24.87 -9.16
C GLY A 98 5.15 -26.02 -9.77
#